data_AF-A0A3M1IXD1-F1
#
_entry.id   AF-A0A3M1IXD1-F1
#
_cell.length_a   1.000
_cell.length_b   1.000
_cell.length_c   1.000
_cell.angle_alpha   90.00
_cell.angle_beta   90.00
_cell.angle_gamma   90.00
#
_symmetry.space_group_name_H-M   'P 1'
#
loop_
_entity.id
_entity.type
_entity.pdbx_description
1 polymer ?
#
loop_
_entity_poly.entity_id
_entity_poly.type
_entity_poly.pdbx_seq_one_letter_code
_entity_poly.pdbx_strand_id
1 'polypeptide(L)'
;MYERGRAGTLTAVLGPTNTGKTHLAIERMLGHATGMIGLPLRLLAREVYDKVVARAGAANVALITGEEKIKPAAPRYYVCTVEAMPLEVETEFVAVDEIQLAADPERGHVFTDRLLRARGSHETLLLGAATMQNAINGLLPEANIASRPRLSRLSYAGQKKVSRLPRRSAIVAFSASEVYEIAELVRRQRGGAAVVMGALSPKTRNAQVELYQSGDVDFLVATDAIGMGLNLDVEHVAFASVRKFDGRLTRELTPSELGQIAGRAGRHM
;
A
#
# COMPACT_ATOMS: atom_id res chain seq x y z
N MET A 1 2.82 23.40 -33.80
CA MET A 1 2.47 23.74 -32.42
C MET A 1 1.22 22.94 -32.07
N TYR A 2 1.33 21.92 -31.21
CA TYR A 2 0.16 21.16 -30.77
C TYR A 2 -0.53 21.96 -29.66
N GLU A 3 -1.79 22.32 -29.88
CA GLU A 3 -2.65 22.92 -28.86
C GLU A 3 -2.79 21.95 -27.68
N ARG A 4 -2.24 22.32 -26.52
CA ARG A 4 -2.52 21.66 -25.25
C ARG A 4 -3.99 21.93 -24.92
N GLY A 5 -4.89 21.03 -25.34
CA GLY A 5 -6.25 20.97 -24.80
C GLY A 5 -6.19 20.99 -23.27
N ARG A 6 -7.13 21.72 -22.64
CA ARG A 6 -7.19 21.97 -21.18
C ARG A 6 -6.61 20.80 -20.39
N ALA A 7 -5.37 20.95 -19.92
CA ALA A 7 -4.72 19.89 -19.17
C ALA A 7 -5.51 19.66 -17.87
N GLY A 8 -5.89 18.41 -17.60
CA GLY A 8 -6.50 18.02 -16.34
C GLY A 8 -5.65 18.45 -15.14
N THR A 9 -6.26 18.61 -13.98
CA THR A 9 -5.54 19.02 -12.78
C THR A 9 -4.57 17.93 -12.33
N LEU A 10 -3.33 18.29 -12.03
CA LEU A 10 -2.34 17.38 -11.46
C LEU A 10 -2.17 17.73 -9.98
N THR A 11 -2.42 16.76 -9.10
CA THR A 11 -2.26 16.95 -7.65
C THR A 11 -1.46 15.81 -7.04
N ALA A 12 -0.42 16.16 -6.29
CA ALA A 12 0.31 15.25 -5.43
C ALA A 12 -0.23 15.32 -4.00
N VAL A 13 -0.89 14.25 -3.55
CA VAL A 13 -1.35 14.10 -2.16
C VAL A 13 -0.28 13.36 -1.37
N LEU A 14 0.46 14.12 -0.55
CA LEU A 14 1.63 13.62 0.16
C LEU A 14 1.37 13.50 1.66
N GLY A 15 1.78 12.38 2.27
CA GLY A 15 1.63 12.17 3.70
C GLY A 15 2.08 10.77 4.14
N PRO A 16 2.23 10.52 5.45
CA PRO A 16 2.62 9.21 5.97
C PRO A 16 1.60 8.10 5.63
N THR A 17 1.92 6.84 5.91
CA THR A 17 0.95 5.74 5.82
C THR A 17 -0.23 5.96 6.77
N ASN A 18 -1.35 5.31 6.50
CA ASN A 18 -2.60 5.43 7.28
C ASN A 18 -3.16 6.87 7.31
N THR A 19 -3.26 7.51 6.14
CA THR A 19 -3.75 8.90 5.95
C THR A 19 -5.00 8.99 5.06
N GLY A 20 -5.61 7.85 4.69
CA GLY A 20 -6.80 7.82 3.83
C GLY A 20 -6.58 8.23 2.37
N LYS A 21 -5.33 8.31 1.88
CA LYS A 21 -5.01 8.73 0.50
C LYS A 21 -5.68 7.85 -0.56
N THR A 22 -5.56 6.52 -0.44
CA THR A 22 -6.19 5.59 -1.38
C THR A 22 -7.71 5.68 -1.33
N HIS A 23 -8.30 5.87 -0.15
CA HIS A 23 -9.74 6.10 -0.01
C HIS A 23 -10.19 7.38 -0.75
N LEU A 24 -9.46 8.48 -0.56
CA LEU A 24 -9.71 9.73 -1.30
C LEU A 24 -9.65 9.50 -2.82
N ALA A 25 -8.66 8.75 -3.31
CA ALA A 25 -8.54 8.47 -4.73
C ALA A 25 -9.71 7.63 -5.27
N ILE A 26 -10.21 6.66 -4.50
CA ILE A 26 -11.41 5.88 -4.88
C ILE A 26 -12.65 6.79 -4.95
N GLU A 27 -12.88 7.64 -3.96
CA GLU A 27 -14.01 8.59 -3.97
C GLU A 27 -13.94 9.54 -5.16
N ARG A 28 -12.75 10.10 -5.44
CA ARG A 28 -12.52 10.97 -6.59
C ARG A 28 -12.78 10.22 -7.89
N MET A 29 -12.17 9.05 -8.07
CA MET A 29 -12.34 8.21 -9.25
C MET A 29 -13.81 7.91 -9.56
N LEU A 30 -14.58 7.52 -8.55
CA LEU A 30 -16.00 7.20 -8.71
C LEU A 30 -16.89 8.42 -8.97
N GLY A 31 -16.39 9.63 -8.71
CA GLY A 31 -17.02 10.88 -9.11
C GLY A 31 -16.87 11.24 -10.58
N HIS A 32 -15.98 10.56 -11.33
CA HIS A 32 -15.75 10.76 -12.76
C HIS A 32 -16.44 9.69 -13.60
N ALA A 33 -16.67 9.98 -14.89
CA ALA A 33 -17.34 9.07 -15.81
C ALA A 33 -16.48 7.82 -16.08
N THR A 34 -15.17 7.99 -16.16
CA THR A 34 -14.19 6.90 -16.30
C THR A 34 -12.98 7.15 -15.42
N GLY A 35 -12.29 6.09 -15.00
CA GLY A 35 -11.10 6.27 -14.18
C GLY A 35 -10.18 5.07 -14.09
N MET A 36 -8.94 5.32 -13.75
CA MET A 36 -7.90 4.31 -13.56
C MET A 36 -7.12 4.56 -12.27
N ILE A 37 -6.81 3.50 -11.54
CA ILE A 37 -5.93 3.55 -10.36
C ILE A 37 -4.85 2.48 -10.45
N GLY A 38 -3.59 2.92 -10.34
CA GLY A 38 -2.41 2.07 -10.24
C GLY A 38 -2.00 1.88 -8.78
N LEU A 39 -1.90 0.62 -8.36
CA LEU A 39 -1.57 0.22 -6.99
C LEU A 39 -0.25 -0.56 -6.97
N PRO A 40 0.55 -0.45 -5.90
CA PRO A 40 1.91 -0.99 -5.89
C PRO A 40 1.96 -2.51 -5.76
N LEU A 41 0.86 -3.13 -5.34
CA LEU A 41 0.78 -4.54 -5.04
C LEU A 41 -0.53 -5.14 -5.53
N ARG A 42 -0.45 -6.38 -6.01
CA ARG A 42 -1.62 -7.16 -6.46
C ARG A 42 -2.70 -7.27 -5.39
N LEU A 43 -2.31 -7.45 -4.12
CA LEU A 43 -3.27 -7.61 -3.04
C LEU A 43 -4.10 -6.34 -2.81
N LEU A 44 -3.45 -5.17 -2.90
CA LEU A 44 -4.14 -3.89 -2.87
C LEU A 44 -5.03 -3.70 -4.09
N ALA A 45 -4.54 -4.06 -5.28
CA ALA A 45 -5.35 -4.03 -6.50
C ALA A 45 -6.62 -4.86 -6.34
N ARG A 46 -6.54 -6.05 -5.73
CA ARG A 46 -7.71 -6.88 -5.47
C ARG A 46 -8.66 -6.25 -4.46
N GLU A 47 -8.15 -5.76 -3.33
CA GLU A 47 -8.97 -5.11 -2.30
C GLU A 47 -9.71 -3.89 -2.85
N VAL A 48 -9.02 -3.05 -3.63
CA VAL A 48 -9.62 -1.88 -4.28
C VAL A 48 -10.63 -2.30 -5.35
N TYR A 49 -10.34 -3.34 -6.13
CA TYR A 49 -11.28 -3.90 -7.10
C TYR A 49 -12.59 -4.31 -6.43
N ASP A 50 -12.53 -5.10 -5.36
CA ASP A 50 -13.73 -5.57 -4.66
C ASP A 50 -14.54 -4.39 -4.09
N LYS A 51 -13.88 -3.36 -3.55
CA LYS A 51 -14.52 -2.11 -3.08
C LYS A 51 -15.20 -1.31 -4.19
N VAL A 52 -14.56 -1.19 -5.34
CA VAL A 52 -15.09 -0.45 -6.50
C VAL A 52 -16.24 -1.24 -7.13
N VAL A 53 -16.14 -2.57 -7.23
CA VAL A 53 -17.21 -3.46 -7.70
C VAL A 53 -18.45 -3.36 -6.82
N ALA A 54 -18.29 -3.32 -5.49
CA ALA A 54 -19.41 -3.16 -4.56
C ALA A 54 -20.21 -1.86 -4.79
N ARG A 55 -19.60 -0.83 -5.40
CA ARG A 55 -20.22 0.48 -5.64
C ARG A 55 -20.65 0.71 -7.09
N ALA A 56 -19.84 0.26 -8.05
CA ALA A 56 -20.05 0.51 -9.48
C ALA A 56 -20.58 -0.72 -10.24
N GLY A 57 -20.59 -1.90 -9.63
CA GLY A 57 -21.01 -3.16 -10.24
C GLY A 57 -19.91 -3.82 -11.09
N ALA A 58 -19.83 -5.15 -11.05
CA ALA A 58 -18.76 -5.93 -11.67
C ALA A 58 -18.64 -5.72 -13.19
N ALA A 59 -19.74 -5.41 -13.88
CA ALA A 59 -19.73 -5.14 -15.31
C ALA A 59 -18.97 -3.86 -15.71
N ASN A 60 -18.74 -2.96 -14.75
CA ASN A 60 -18.12 -1.65 -15.00
C ASN A 60 -16.65 -1.58 -14.56
N VAL A 61 -16.10 -2.63 -13.95
CA VAL A 61 -14.78 -2.57 -13.30
C VAL A 61 -13.87 -3.66 -13.86
N ALA A 62 -12.70 -3.26 -14.34
CA ALA A 62 -11.63 -4.17 -14.72
C ALA A 62 -10.60 -4.30 -13.59
N LEU A 63 -10.08 -5.52 -13.38
CA LEU A 63 -8.88 -5.80 -12.60
C LEU A 63 -7.78 -6.20 -13.59
N ILE A 64 -6.66 -5.47 -13.60
CA ILE A 64 -5.51 -5.78 -14.46
C ILE A 64 -4.25 -5.85 -13.63
N THR A 65 -3.71 -7.05 -13.49
CA THR A 65 -2.46 -7.32 -12.77
C THR A 65 -1.55 -8.18 -13.65
N GLY A 66 -0.32 -8.46 -13.19
CA GLY A 66 0.60 -9.34 -13.93
C GLY A 66 0.07 -10.76 -14.11
N GLU A 67 -0.66 -11.30 -13.14
CA GLU A 67 -1.10 -12.70 -13.14
C GLU A 67 -2.62 -12.89 -13.30
N GLU A 68 -3.42 -11.88 -12.96
CA GLU A 68 -4.89 -11.92 -13.05
C GLU A 68 -5.42 -10.76 -13.89
N LYS A 69 -6.32 -11.08 -14.82
CA LYS A 69 -7.00 -10.09 -15.67
C LYS A 69 -8.50 -10.39 -15.73
N ILE A 70 -9.29 -9.51 -15.14
CA ILE A 70 -10.75 -9.48 -15.25
C ILE A 70 -11.12 -8.25 -16.06
N LYS A 71 -11.64 -8.42 -17.27
CA LYS A 71 -12.01 -7.30 -18.16
C LYS A 71 -13.42 -7.52 -18.73
N PRO A 72 -14.43 -6.81 -18.20
CA PRO A 72 -15.75 -6.73 -18.83
C PRO A 72 -15.69 -6.17 -20.25
N ALA A 73 -16.81 -6.24 -21.00
CA ALA A 73 -16.86 -5.75 -22.38
C ALA A 73 -16.61 -4.24 -22.50
N ALA A 74 -17.15 -3.44 -21.56
CA ALA A 74 -17.03 -1.98 -21.57
C ALA A 74 -16.78 -1.44 -20.14
N PRO A 75 -15.60 -1.68 -19.55
CA PRO A 75 -15.30 -1.23 -18.20
C PRO A 75 -15.12 0.29 -18.17
N ARG A 76 -15.74 0.94 -17.17
CA ARG A 76 -15.58 2.37 -16.87
C ARG A 76 -14.40 2.63 -15.95
N TYR A 77 -14.09 1.69 -15.07
CA TYR A 77 -13.07 1.81 -14.06
C TYR A 77 -12.01 0.72 -14.20
N TYR A 78 -10.75 1.10 -14.10
CA TYR A 78 -9.60 0.20 -14.22
C TYR A 78 -8.82 0.20 -12.91
N VAL A 79 -8.82 -0.94 -12.22
CA VAL A 79 -8.01 -1.16 -11.03
C VAL A 79 -6.82 -2.01 -11.42
N CYS A 80 -5.61 -1.46 -11.29
CA CYS A 80 -4.41 -2.06 -11.84
C CYS A 80 -3.29 -2.15 -10.80
N THR A 81 -2.35 -3.09 -10.99
CA THR A 81 -1.00 -2.84 -10.49
C THR A 81 -0.34 -1.75 -11.34
N VAL A 82 0.55 -0.93 -10.77
CA VAL A 82 1.21 0.19 -11.48
C VAL A 82 1.89 -0.29 -12.78
N GLU A 83 2.50 -1.47 -12.74
CA GLU A 83 3.17 -2.12 -13.87
C GLU A 83 2.21 -2.56 -14.96
N ALA A 84 0.96 -2.86 -14.61
CA ALA A 84 -0.05 -3.37 -15.52
C ALA A 84 -1.05 -2.30 -15.99
N MET A 85 -0.84 -1.03 -15.63
CA MET A 85 -1.67 0.09 -16.09
C MET A 85 -1.63 0.19 -17.64
N PRO A 86 -2.79 0.11 -18.33
CA PRO A 86 -2.86 0.23 -19.78
C PRO A 86 -2.88 1.71 -20.19
N LEU A 87 -1.70 2.31 -20.46
CA LEU A 87 -1.59 3.73 -20.78
C LEU A 87 -2.27 4.15 -22.08
N GLU A 88 -2.58 3.20 -22.95
CA GLU A 88 -3.38 3.41 -24.16
C GLU A 88 -4.86 3.69 -23.89
N VAL A 89 -5.34 3.43 -22.65
CA VAL A 89 -6.72 3.70 -22.25
C VAL A 89 -6.79 5.09 -21.63
N GLU A 90 -7.41 6.02 -22.35
CA GLU A 90 -7.72 7.35 -21.83
C GLU A 90 -8.90 7.29 -20.87
N THR A 91 -8.76 7.94 -19.72
CA THR A 91 -9.81 8.05 -18.69
C THR A 91 -9.85 9.48 -18.14
N GLU A 92 -10.99 9.90 -17.60
CA GLU A 92 -11.14 11.23 -17.01
C GLU A 92 -10.28 11.39 -15.76
N PHE A 93 -10.18 10.34 -14.96
CA PHE A 93 -9.42 10.30 -13.72
C PHE A 93 -8.29 9.28 -13.75
N VAL A 94 -7.08 9.66 -13.34
CA VAL A 94 -5.98 8.73 -13.10
C VAL A 94 -5.41 8.92 -11.70
N ALA A 95 -5.18 7.82 -10.97
CA ALA A 95 -4.40 7.83 -9.74
C ALA A 95 -3.22 6.85 -9.78
N VAL A 96 -2.10 7.25 -9.20
CA VAL A 96 -0.93 6.38 -8.98
C VAL A 96 -0.59 6.40 -7.49
N ASP A 97 -0.66 5.25 -6.84
CA ASP A 97 -0.41 5.09 -5.40
C ASP A 97 1.05 4.69 -5.10
N GLU A 98 1.50 5.02 -3.89
CA GLU A 98 2.87 4.83 -3.40
C GLU A 98 3.98 5.33 -4.36
N ILE A 99 3.85 6.56 -4.88
CA ILE A 99 4.80 7.12 -5.86
C ILE A 99 6.25 7.17 -5.39
N GLN A 100 6.54 7.07 -4.08
CA GLN A 100 7.90 6.97 -3.57
C GLN A 100 8.63 5.68 -4.00
N LEU A 101 7.89 4.67 -4.48
CA LEU A 101 8.48 3.49 -5.11
C LEU A 101 9.18 3.81 -6.43
N ALA A 102 9.05 5.04 -6.96
CA ALA A 102 9.91 5.52 -8.04
C ALA A 102 11.41 5.48 -7.68
N ALA A 103 11.76 5.52 -6.39
CA ALA A 103 13.13 5.37 -5.90
C ALA A 103 13.59 3.91 -5.74
N ASP A 104 12.74 2.92 -6.05
CA ASP A 104 13.09 1.51 -5.96
C ASP A 104 14.11 1.10 -7.06
N PRO A 105 15.24 0.46 -6.73
CA PRO A 105 16.28 0.13 -7.71
C PRO A 105 15.86 -0.86 -8.80
N GLU A 106 14.91 -1.76 -8.51
CA GLU A 106 14.50 -2.81 -9.43
C GLU A 106 13.27 -2.39 -10.24
N ARG A 107 12.29 -1.80 -9.56
CA ARG A 107 10.93 -1.58 -10.12
C ARG A 107 10.60 -0.09 -10.30
N GLY A 108 11.42 0.81 -9.76
CA GLY A 108 11.13 2.24 -9.71
C GLY A 108 11.08 2.93 -11.08
N HIS A 109 11.69 2.33 -12.10
CA HIS A 109 11.61 2.83 -13.48
C HIS A 109 10.16 2.85 -14.00
N VAL A 110 9.34 1.86 -13.64
CA VAL A 110 7.92 1.82 -14.01
C VAL A 110 7.16 2.93 -13.29
N PHE A 111 7.37 3.08 -11.98
CA PHE A 111 6.71 4.13 -11.19
C PHE A 111 7.09 5.53 -11.68
N THR A 112 8.35 5.72 -12.06
CA THR A 112 8.84 6.98 -12.64
C THR A 112 8.13 7.28 -13.96
N ASP A 113 8.00 6.28 -14.83
CA ASP A 113 7.23 6.43 -16.08
C ASP A 113 5.77 6.82 -15.82
N ARG A 114 5.08 6.11 -14.90
CA ARG A 114 3.68 6.43 -14.56
C ARG A 114 3.54 7.80 -13.91
N LEU A 115 4.44 8.18 -13.02
CA LEU A 115 4.50 9.50 -12.40
C LEU A 115 4.58 10.61 -13.47
N LEU A 116 5.41 10.42 -14.49
CA LEU A 116 5.63 11.43 -15.53
C LEU A 116 4.56 11.43 -16.63
N ARG A 117 3.97 10.27 -16.95
CA ARG A 117 3.16 10.10 -18.17
C ARG A 117 1.71 9.69 -17.95
N ALA A 118 1.36 9.03 -16.84
CA ALA A 118 -0.02 8.63 -16.59
C ALA A 118 -0.85 9.88 -16.26
N ARG A 119 -1.79 10.23 -17.13
CA ARG A 119 -2.61 11.44 -17.00
C ARG A 119 -4.07 11.13 -17.29
N GLY A 120 -4.94 11.60 -16.40
CA GLY A 120 -6.37 11.69 -16.67
C GLY A 120 -6.67 12.94 -17.49
N SER A 121 -7.69 12.88 -18.35
CA SER A 121 -8.09 14.05 -19.14
C SER A 121 -8.67 15.18 -18.28
N HIS A 122 -9.18 14.89 -17.08
CA HIS A 122 -9.74 15.87 -16.14
C HIS A 122 -8.96 15.99 -14.83
N GLU A 123 -8.56 14.88 -14.21
CA GLU A 123 -7.89 14.88 -12.91
C GLU A 123 -6.83 13.77 -12.83
N THR A 124 -5.66 14.11 -12.29
CA THR A 124 -4.57 13.16 -11.98
C THR A 124 -4.16 13.31 -10.52
N LEU A 125 -4.22 12.21 -9.76
CA LEU A 125 -3.78 12.15 -8.37
C LEU A 125 -2.53 11.27 -8.20
N LEU A 126 -1.45 11.87 -7.73
CA LEU A 126 -0.24 11.18 -7.33
C LEU A 126 -0.23 11.04 -5.80
N LEU A 127 -0.26 9.81 -5.28
CA LEU A 127 -0.35 9.56 -3.84
C LEU A 127 0.97 8.99 -3.34
N GLY A 128 1.52 9.53 -2.25
CA GLY A 128 2.72 8.94 -1.67
C GLY A 128 3.24 9.62 -0.41
N ALA A 129 4.49 9.32 -0.08
CA ALA A 129 5.18 9.84 1.09
C ALA A 129 5.54 11.33 0.95
N ALA A 130 5.63 12.03 2.09
CA ALA A 130 6.07 13.43 2.15
C ALA A 130 7.47 13.67 1.56
N THR A 131 8.34 12.65 1.61
CA THR A 131 9.69 12.69 1.02
C THR A 131 9.71 12.93 -0.48
N MET A 132 8.59 12.68 -1.18
CA MET A 132 8.48 12.92 -2.62
C MET A 132 8.27 14.38 -3.00
N GLN A 133 8.04 15.28 -2.04
CA GLN A 133 7.76 16.69 -2.33
C GLN A 133 8.84 17.35 -3.19
N ASN A 134 10.12 17.15 -2.88
CA ASN A 134 11.22 17.75 -3.65
C ASN A 134 11.31 17.17 -5.06
N ALA A 135 11.11 15.85 -5.21
CA ALA A 135 11.10 15.20 -6.51
C ALA A 135 9.93 15.69 -7.38
N ILE A 136 8.73 15.83 -6.80
CA ILE A 136 7.56 16.38 -7.49
C ILE A 136 7.80 17.82 -7.90
N ASN A 137 8.29 18.69 -7.00
CA ASN A 137 8.59 20.09 -7.34
C ASN A 137 9.60 20.21 -8.49
N GLY A 138 10.59 19.31 -8.55
CA GLY A 138 11.62 19.32 -9.60
C GLY A 138 11.16 18.72 -10.93
N LEU A 139 10.36 17.65 -10.90
CA LEU A 139 9.96 16.90 -12.10
C LEU A 139 8.62 17.35 -12.69
N LEU A 140 7.71 17.84 -11.85
CA LEU A 140 6.33 18.20 -12.16
C LEU A 140 5.97 19.53 -11.49
N PRO A 141 6.62 20.64 -11.86
CA PRO A 141 6.43 21.94 -11.22
C PRO A 141 5.00 22.48 -11.32
N GLU A 142 4.19 21.98 -12.25
CA GLU A 142 2.77 22.29 -12.40
C GLU A 142 1.85 21.55 -11.42
N ALA A 143 2.37 20.56 -10.67
CA ALA A 143 1.58 19.75 -9.76
C ALA A 143 1.21 20.54 -8.48
N ASN A 144 -0.08 20.54 -8.13
CA ASN A 144 -0.53 21.04 -6.84
C ASN A 144 -0.10 20.08 -5.72
N ILE A 145 0.45 20.58 -4.61
CA ILE A 145 0.83 19.73 -3.47
C ILE A 145 -0.20 19.87 -2.35
N ALA A 146 -0.80 18.75 -1.96
CA ALA A 146 -1.69 18.65 -0.82
C ALA A 146 -1.07 17.75 0.25
N SER A 147 -0.79 18.31 1.43
CA SER A 147 -0.29 17.53 2.57
C SER A 147 -1.44 16.93 3.38
N ARG A 148 -1.31 15.67 3.81
CA ARG A 148 -2.23 15.05 4.79
C ARG A 148 -1.50 14.61 6.04
N PRO A 149 -1.79 15.21 7.22
CA PRO A 149 -1.21 14.77 8.47
C PRO A 149 -1.73 13.38 8.87
N ARG A 150 -0.97 12.68 9.70
CA ARG A 150 -1.36 11.37 10.24
C ARG A 150 -2.64 11.50 11.07
N LEU A 151 -3.52 10.52 10.96
CA LEU A 151 -4.83 10.53 11.61
C LEU A 151 -4.75 10.17 13.11
N SER A 152 -3.63 9.61 13.56
CA SER A 152 -3.37 9.26 14.96
C SER A 152 -1.92 9.52 15.37
N ARG A 153 -1.67 9.73 16.67
CA ARG A 153 -0.31 9.91 17.22
C ARG A 153 0.43 8.57 17.27
N LEU A 154 1.66 8.53 16.75
CA LEU A 154 2.58 7.41 16.93
C LEU A 154 3.53 7.73 18.08
N SER A 155 3.73 6.79 19.00
CA SER A 155 4.71 6.91 20.07
C SER A 155 5.57 5.65 20.17
N TYR A 156 6.84 5.82 20.53
CA TYR A 156 7.73 4.71 20.80
C TYR A 156 7.52 4.21 22.24
N ALA A 157 7.16 2.93 22.39
CA ALA A 157 6.83 2.31 23.68
C ALA A 157 8.04 1.66 24.39
N GLY A 158 9.26 1.81 23.85
CA GLY A 158 10.48 1.19 24.38
C GLY A 158 10.67 -0.28 23.97
N GLN A 159 11.83 -0.83 24.31
CA GLN A 159 12.16 -2.23 24.07
C GLN A 159 11.45 -3.13 25.10
N LYS A 160 10.77 -4.18 24.63
CA LYS A 160 10.04 -5.15 25.48
C LYS A 160 10.34 -6.57 25.03
N LYS A 161 10.37 -7.50 25.98
CA LYS A 161 10.34 -8.95 25.68
C LYS A 161 9.00 -9.31 25.05
N VAL A 162 8.97 -10.34 24.20
CA VAL A 162 7.75 -10.85 23.55
C VAL A 162 6.62 -11.12 24.56
N SER A 163 6.97 -11.69 25.73
CA SER A 163 6.03 -11.96 26.84
C SER A 163 5.44 -10.72 27.51
N ARG A 164 5.90 -9.51 27.17
CA ARG A 164 5.38 -8.23 27.69
C ARG A 164 4.75 -7.35 26.60
N LEU A 165 4.67 -7.85 25.37
CA LEU A 165 3.95 -7.15 24.32
C LEU A 165 2.44 -7.12 24.63
N PRO A 166 1.75 -6.00 24.36
CA PRO A 166 0.31 -5.92 24.52
C PRO A 166 -0.37 -6.91 23.57
N ARG A 167 -1.62 -7.29 23.88
CA ARG A 167 -2.48 -8.02 22.93
C ARG A 167 -2.63 -7.18 21.65
N ARG A 168 -3.04 -7.82 20.55
CA ARG A 168 -3.20 -7.16 19.25
C ARG A 168 -1.88 -6.59 18.69
N SER A 169 -0.74 -7.16 19.07
CA SER A 169 0.58 -6.75 18.54
C SER A 169 0.91 -7.47 17.23
N ALA A 170 1.41 -6.72 16.24
CA ALA A 170 2.14 -7.27 15.12
C ALA A 170 3.66 -7.23 15.40
N ILE A 171 4.34 -8.36 15.28
CA ILE A 171 5.79 -8.50 15.44
C ILE A 171 6.40 -8.67 14.05
N VAL A 172 7.27 -7.75 13.66
CA VAL A 172 7.90 -7.72 12.35
C VAL A 172 9.32 -8.27 12.44
N ALA A 173 9.59 -9.28 11.64
CA ALA A 173 10.91 -9.89 11.43
C ALA A 173 11.29 -9.81 9.94
N PHE A 174 12.57 -10.02 9.61
CA PHE A 174 13.06 -9.80 8.23
C PHE A 174 13.55 -11.08 7.56
N SER A 175 13.29 -12.24 8.17
CA SER A 175 13.53 -13.55 7.56
C SER A 175 12.39 -14.51 7.87
N ALA A 176 12.14 -15.47 6.98
CA ALA A 176 11.09 -16.47 7.17
C ALA A 176 11.37 -17.36 8.39
N SER A 177 12.63 -17.71 8.64
CA SER A 177 13.04 -18.49 9.81
C SER A 177 12.71 -17.75 11.10
N GLU A 178 13.08 -16.48 11.22
CA GLU A 178 12.82 -15.65 12.40
C GLU A 178 11.31 -15.46 12.63
N VAL A 179 10.52 -15.29 11.56
CA VAL A 179 9.06 -15.24 11.66
C VAL A 179 8.50 -16.52 12.29
N TYR A 180 8.92 -17.70 11.84
CA TYR A 180 8.44 -18.96 12.40
C TYR A 180 8.91 -19.20 13.84
N GLU A 181 10.18 -18.86 14.14
CA GLU A 181 10.73 -18.97 15.50
C GLU A 181 9.97 -18.09 16.50
N ILE A 182 9.70 -16.83 16.14
CA ILE A 182 8.93 -15.91 16.98
C ILE A 182 7.48 -16.38 17.09
N ALA A 183 6.86 -16.84 15.98
CA ALA A 183 5.50 -17.34 16.01
C ALA A 183 5.35 -18.54 16.94
N GLU A 184 6.30 -19.48 16.92
CA GLU A 184 6.32 -20.63 17.82
C GLU A 184 6.51 -20.21 19.29
N LEU A 185 7.41 -19.25 19.55
CA LEU A 185 7.58 -18.67 20.88
C LEU A 185 6.28 -18.04 21.40
N VAL A 186 5.60 -17.25 20.56
CA VAL A 186 4.33 -16.62 20.90
C VAL A 186 3.25 -17.66 21.13
N ARG A 187 3.12 -18.68 20.27
CA ARG A 187 2.15 -19.77 20.45
C ARG A 187 2.32 -20.44 21.80
N ARG A 188 3.56 -20.77 22.20
CA ARG A 188 3.87 -21.39 23.50
C ARG A 188 3.54 -20.50 24.69
N GLN A 189 3.76 -19.19 24.59
CA GLN A 189 3.64 -18.27 25.74
C GLN A 189 2.30 -17.55 25.82
N ARG A 190 1.57 -17.44 24.71
CA ARG A 190 0.37 -16.58 24.56
C ARG A 190 -0.83 -17.29 23.94
N GLY A 191 -0.71 -18.56 23.56
CA GLY A 191 -1.82 -19.39 23.08
C GLY A 191 -2.05 -19.38 21.56
N GLY A 192 -1.51 -18.40 20.81
CA GLY A 192 -1.67 -18.37 19.37
C GLY A 192 -0.99 -17.19 18.68
N ALA A 193 -0.61 -17.38 17.42
CA ALA A 193 -0.10 -16.33 16.54
C ALA A 193 -0.45 -16.61 15.08
N ALA A 194 -0.93 -15.59 14.36
CA ALA A 194 -1.04 -15.60 12.92
C ALA A 194 0.33 -15.34 12.28
N VAL A 195 0.59 -15.95 11.13
CA VAL A 195 1.85 -15.77 10.38
C VAL A 195 1.57 -15.19 9.01
N VAL A 196 2.19 -14.06 8.68
CA VAL A 196 2.01 -13.40 7.39
C VAL A 196 3.35 -13.09 6.74
N MET A 197 3.61 -13.67 5.57
CA MET A 197 4.84 -13.45 4.81
C MET A 197 4.53 -13.31 3.32
N GLY A 198 5.39 -12.59 2.60
CA GLY A 198 5.28 -12.41 1.15
C GLY A 198 5.23 -13.73 0.36
N ALA A 199 5.94 -14.76 0.85
CA ALA A 199 5.99 -16.08 0.24
C ALA A 199 4.70 -16.92 0.40
N LEU A 200 3.78 -16.54 1.30
CA LEU A 200 2.53 -17.28 1.47
C LEU A 200 1.60 -17.07 0.27
N SER A 201 0.91 -18.14 -0.14
CA SER A 201 -0.15 -18.07 -1.15
C SER A 201 -1.24 -17.07 -0.72
N PRO A 202 -1.94 -16.41 -1.66
CA PRO A 202 -3.01 -15.47 -1.32
C PRO A 202 -4.08 -16.08 -0.40
N LYS A 203 -4.49 -17.32 -0.67
CA LYS A 203 -5.47 -18.05 0.16
C LYS A 203 -4.97 -18.25 1.59
N THR A 204 -3.74 -18.73 1.75
CA THR A 204 -3.14 -18.96 3.08
C THR A 204 -2.97 -17.65 3.84
N ARG A 205 -2.49 -16.60 3.16
CA ARG A 205 -2.30 -15.28 3.76
C ARG A 205 -3.62 -14.69 4.26
N ASN A 206 -4.68 -14.75 3.45
CA ASN A 206 -5.99 -14.24 3.83
C ASN A 206 -6.56 -15.00 5.04
N ALA A 207 -6.42 -16.33 5.09
CA ALA A 207 -6.84 -17.10 6.25
C ALA A 207 -6.07 -16.73 7.53
N GLN A 208 -4.76 -16.43 7.42
CA GLN A 208 -3.96 -15.97 8.57
C GLN A 208 -4.36 -14.57 9.04
N VAL A 209 -4.68 -13.68 8.10
CA VAL A 209 -5.21 -12.33 8.39
C VAL A 209 -6.57 -12.44 9.08
N GLU A 210 -7.45 -13.30 8.58
CA GLU A 210 -8.78 -13.54 9.14
C GLU A 210 -8.71 -14.04 10.58
N LEU A 211 -7.85 -15.03 10.87
CA LEU A 211 -7.61 -15.53 12.23
C LEU A 211 -7.22 -14.42 13.24
N TYR A 212 -6.45 -13.44 12.78
CA TYR A 212 -6.06 -12.30 13.62
C TYR A 212 -7.17 -11.25 13.74
N GLN A 213 -7.95 -11.03 12.69
CA GLN A 213 -9.05 -10.05 12.69
C GLN A 213 -10.30 -10.54 13.44
N SER A 214 -10.60 -11.84 13.38
CA SER A 214 -11.68 -12.49 14.14
C SER A 214 -11.43 -12.45 15.65
N GLY A 215 -10.17 -12.30 16.07
CA GLY A 215 -9.75 -12.39 17.46
C GLY A 215 -9.42 -13.82 17.90
N ASP A 216 -9.40 -14.80 16.99
CA ASP A 216 -8.97 -16.17 17.31
C ASP A 216 -7.52 -16.20 17.80
N VAL A 217 -6.69 -15.25 17.33
CA VAL A 217 -5.34 -15.01 17.84
C VAL A 217 -5.08 -13.51 18.06
N ASP A 218 -4.41 -13.19 19.17
CA ASP A 218 -4.09 -11.79 19.51
C ASP A 218 -2.80 -11.27 18.86
N PHE A 219 -1.97 -12.15 18.31
CA PHE A 219 -0.64 -11.81 17.83
C PHE A 219 -0.52 -12.13 16.35
N LEU A 220 0.14 -11.23 15.64
CA LEU A 220 0.54 -11.42 14.26
C LEU A 220 2.06 -11.39 14.20
N VAL A 221 2.68 -12.37 13.56
CA VAL A 221 4.12 -12.35 13.26
C VAL A 221 4.30 -12.31 11.76
N ALA A 222 5.08 -11.35 11.27
CA ALA A 222 5.11 -11.10 9.84
C ALA A 222 6.45 -10.56 9.32
N THR A 223 6.64 -10.64 8.00
CA THR A 223 7.71 -9.90 7.33
C THR A 223 7.33 -8.44 7.06
N ASP A 224 8.26 -7.66 6.50
CA ASP A 224 8.02 -6.30 6.00
C ASP A 224 6.90 -6.20 4.94
N ALA A 225 6.41 -7.33 4.44
CA ALA A 225 5.20 -7.43 3.64
C ALA A 225 3.95 -6.81 4.29
N ILE A 226 3.90 -6.64 5.62
CA ILE A 226 2.78 -5.91 6.25
C ILE A 226 2.86 -4.39 6.06
N GLY A 227 4.06 -3.86 5.79
CA GLY A 227 4.26 -2.44 5.48
C GLY A 227 3.51 -2.04 4.21
N MET A 228 3.30 -2.99 3.30
CA MET A 228 2.69 -2.77 2.00
C MET A 228 1.53 -3.75 1.78
N GLY A 229 0.30 -3.24 1.83
CA GLY A 229 -0.80 -3.89 1.13
C GLY A 229 -1.64 -4.91 1.88
N LEU A 230 -1.65 -4.84 3.20
CA LEU A 230 -2.64 -5.51 4.03
C LEU A 230 -3.37 -4.48 4.88
N ASN A 231 -4.70 -4.48 4.80
CA ASN A 231 -5.55 -3.75 5.74
C ASN A 231 -5.65 -4.55 7.05
N LEU A 232 -4.61 -4.44 7.87
CA LEU A 232 -4.57 -5.06 9.20
C LEU A 232 -4.92 -4.00 10.24
N ASP A 233 -5.89 -4.33 11.09
CA ASP A 233 -6.13 -3.58 12.31
C ASP A 233 -5.03 -3.96 13.30
N VAL A 234 -4.01 -3.12 13.48
CA VAL A 234 -2.89 -3.39 14.41
C VAL A 234 -2.79 -2.23 15.39
N GLU A 235 -2.91 -2.51 16.69
CA GLU A 235 -2.78 -1.48 17.72
C GLU A 235 -1.31 -1.18 18.04
N HIS A 236 -0.47 -2.20 17.98
CA HIS A 236 0.93 -2.12 18.35
C HIS A 236 1.82 -2.85 17.36
N VAL A 237 2.90 -2.19 16.92
CA VAL A 237 3.93 -2.80 16.06
C VAL A 237 5.21 -2.94 16.87
N ALA A 238 5.76 -4.16 16.89
CA ALA A 238 7.05 -4.49 17.49
C ALA A 238 8.02 -4.92 16.39
N PHE A 239 9.25 -4.41 16.44
CA PHE A 239 10.33 -4.84 15.56
C PHE A 239 11.16 -5.89 16.28
N ALA A 240 11.27 -7.09 15.73
CA ALA A 240 12.19 -8.12 16.23
C ALA A 240 13.65 -7.76 15.97
N SER A 241 13.89 -7.08 14.85
CA SER A 241 15.19 -6.55 14.41
C SER A 241 14.97 -5.20 13.72
N VAL A 242 16.01 -4.38 13.65
CA VAL A 242 16.04 -3.17 12.78
C VAL A 242 16.99 -3.36 11.60
N ARG A 243 17.41 -4.60 11.35
CA ARG A 243 18.29 -4.98 10.24
C ARG A 243 17.60 -5.96 9.32
N LYS A 244 17.77 -5.78 8.01
CA LYS A 244 17.26 -6.67 6.96
C LYS A 244 18.33 -7.01 5.92
N PHE A 245 18.16 -8.14 5.25
CA PHE A 245 18.92 -8.50 4.06
C PHE A 245 18.23 -7.91 2.83
N ASP A 246 18.96 -7.15 2.01
CA ASP A 246 18.42 -6.48 0.81
C ASP A 246 18.75 -7.23 -0.50
N GLY A 247 19.17 -8.49 -0.41
CA GLY A 247 19.67 -9.28 -1.53
C GLY A 247 21.19 -9.23 -1.69
N ARG A 248 21.88 -8.29 -1.03
CA ARG A 248 23.34 -8.18 -1.06
C ARG A 248 23.97 -8.26 0.32
N LEU A 249 23.47 -7.48 1.27
CA LEU A 249 24.05 -7.42 2.62
C LEU A 249 22.99 -7.14 3.68
N THR A 250 23.35 -7.41 4.93
CA THR A 250 22.49 -7.13 6.08
C THR A 250 22.72 -5.70 6.57
N ARG A 251 21.77 -4.81 6.27
CA ARG A 251 21.81 -3.38 6.63
C ARG A 251 20.70 -3.00 7.59
N GLU A 252 20.85 -1.83 8.21
CA GLU A 252 19.77 -1.16 8.95
C GLU A 252 18.59 -0.82 8.02
N LEU A 253 17.39 -0.77 8.59
CA LEU A 253 16.21 -0.24 7.92
C LEU A 253 16.40 1.25 7.64
N THR A 254 15.98 1.68 6.46
CA THR A 254 15.87 3.10 6.16
C THR A 254 14.74 3.72 6.97
N PRO A 255 14.77 5.04 7.24
CA PRO A 255 13.67 5.74 7.91
C PRO A 255 12.32 5.54 7.21
N SER A 256 12.32 5.40 5.88
CA SER A 256 11.11 5.13 5.09
C SER A 256 10.54 3.75 5.34
N GLU A 257 11.38 2.69 5.32
CA GLU A 257 10.95 1.32 5.63
C GLU A 257 10.40 1.22 7.05
N LEU A 258 11.12 1.82 8.01
CA LEU A 258 10.70 1.84 9.41
C LEU A 258 9.37 2.57 9.58
N GLY A 259 9.21 3.74 8.94
CA GLY A 259 7.97 4.52 8.97
C GLY A 259 6.79 3.80 8.31
N GLN A 260 7.03 3.06 7.23
CA GLN A 260 6.00 2.31 6.53
C GLN A 260 5.44 1.16 7.39
N ILE A 261 6.32 0.44 8.09
CA ILE A 261 5.96 -0.65 9.00
C ILE A 261 5.34 -0.10 10.28
N ALA A 262 6.03 0.82 10.98
CA ALA A 262 5.56 1.40 12.24
C ALA A 262 4.25 2.19 12.06
N GLY A 263 4.07 2.81 10.89
CA GLY A 263 2.87 3.57 10.56
C GLY A 263 1.59 2.74 10.50
N ARG A 264 1.70 1.40 10.41
CA ARG A 264 0.57 0.46 10.55
C ARG A 264 0.01 0.38 11.96
N ALA A 265 0.76 0.82 12.98
CA ALA A 265 0.28 0.87 14.35
C ALA A 265 -0.77 1.97 14.54
N GLY A 266 -1.93 1.61 15.04
CA GLY A 266 -3.02 2.52 15.39
C GLY A 266 -4.17 2.48 14.40
N ARG A 267 -5.37 2.56 14.97
CA ARG A 267 -6.64 2.63 14.24
C ARG A 267 -7.15 4.06 14.15
N HIS A 268 -8.00 4.27 13.16
CA HIS A 268 -9.08 5.24 13.20
C HIS A 268 -10.08 4.84 14.29
N MET A 269 -10.16 5.65 15.35
CA MET A 269 -11.44 6.02 15.93
C MET A 269 -12.03 7.16 15.10
#